data_AF-A0A023D9W3-F1
#
_entry.id   AF-A0A023D9W3-F1
#
_cell.length_a   1.000
_cell.length_b   1.000
_cell.length_c   1.000
_cell.angle_alpha   90.00
_cell.angle_beta   90.00
_cell.angle_gamma   90.00
#
_symmetry.space_group_name_H-M   'P 1'
#
loop_
_entity.id
_entity.type
_entity.pdbx_description
1 polymer ?
#
loop_
_entity_poly.entity_id
_entity_poly.type
_entity_poly.pdbx_seq_one_letter_code
_entity_poly.pdbx_strand_id
1 'polypeptide(L)'
;MILRAGQRLRLTDAEGGANLALMALNAGQMSERLNLPDSLKAQHTAYVTSGHCLYSDMGRVLLAITEDTCGWHDCFGGVLNAVEVEDKYGSGTFGRMRNGFYRNGFENLLVELGKWNLDARDIQMVVNFFSKVAVADGGHLHYISDHSKRGCHVDLYAPMDTLVVMTAVQHPMDPSPHYDPKPVEFAIDAVRDTSITAACRRSCSENGRAFYNTELFCL
;
A
#
# COMPACT_ATOMS: atom_id res chain seq x y z
N MET A 1 -6.41 -10.65 0.01
CA MET A 1 -7.35 -11.07 1.08
C MET A 1 -8.46 -10.04 1.21
N ILE A 2 -9.66 -10.42 1.67
CA ILE A 2 -10.73 -9.44 1.93
C ILE A 2 -10.61 -8.96 3.38
N LEU A 3 -10.45 -7.64 3.54
CA LEU A 3 -10.62 -6.93 4.80
C LEU A 3 -12.10 -6.49 4.87
N ARG A 4 -12.85 -7.02 5.82
CA ARG A 4 -14.29 -6.72 5.96
C ARG A 4 -14.50 -5.32 6.50
N ALA A 5 -15.63 -4.72 6.16
CA ALA A 5 -16.07 -3.46 6.74
C ALA A 5 -16.02 -3.52 8.28
N GLY A 6 -15.45 -2.49 8.91
CA GLY A 6 -15.24 -2.46 10.36
C GLY A 6 -13.97 -3.15 10.83
N GLN A 7 -13.18 -3.76 9.95
CA GLN A 7 -11.88 -4.33 10.33
C GLN A 7 -10.74 -3.33 10.15
N ARG A 8 -9.72 -3.53 10.98
CA ARG A 8 -8.44 -2.84 10.89
C ARG A 8 -7.35 -3.84 10.56
N LEU A 9 -6.54 -3.52 9.56
CA LEU A 9 -5.29 -4.19 9.23
C LEU A 9 -4.12 -3.38 9.79
N ARG A 10 -3.41 -3.92 10.78
CA ARG A 10 -2.13 -3.37 11.24
C ARG A 10 -1.00 -4.01 10.44
N LEU A 11 -0.14 -3.21 9.85
CA LEU A 11 1.12 -3.65 9.25
C LEU A 11 2.27 -3.22 10.16
N THR A 12 3.26 -4.09 10.39
CA THR A 12 4.42 -3.80 11.23
C THR A 12 5.72 -4.16 10.51
N ASP A 13 6.65 -3.22 10.44
CA ASP A 13 8.02 -3.44 9.98
C ASP A 13 8.82 -4.17 11.08
N ALA A 14 9.02 -5.48 10.93
CA ALA A 14 9.58 -6.33 11.99
C ALA A 14 11.09 -6.14 12.21
N GLU A 15 11.81 -5.64 11.19
CA GLU A 15 13.27 -5.53 11.20
C GLU A 15 13.77 -4.09 10.99
N GLY A 16 12.96 -3.21 10.43
CA GLY A 16 13.36 -1.88 9.95
C GLY A 16 13.73 -1.92 8.46
N GLY A 17 13.42 -0.84 7.74
CA GLY A 17 13.71 -0.71 6.31
C GLY A 17 12.83 -1.59 5.41
N ALA A 18 11.64 -1.99 5.86
CA ALA A 18 10.73 -2.75 5.02
C ALA A 18 10.11 -1.91 3.89
N ASN A 19 9.58 -2.62 2.90
CA ASN A 19 8.70 -2.07 1.88
C ASN A 19 7.56 -3.06 1.64
N LEU A 20 6.32 -2.59 1.75
CA LEU A 20 5.14 -3.36 1.39
C LEU A 20 4.32 -2.59 0.37
N ALA A 21 4.30 -3.10 -0.86
CA ALA A 21 3.45 -2.60 -1.92
C ALA A 21 2.02 -3.14 -1.73
N LEU A 22 1.03 -2.27 -1.70
CA LEU A 22 -0.37 -2.61 -1.52
C LEU A 22 -1.25 -2.03 -2.63
N MET A 23 -2.10 -2.89 -3.20
CA MET A 23 -3.28 -2.52 -3.99
C MET A 23 -4.54 -2.77 -3.16
N ALA A 24 -5.58 -1.97 -3.42
CA ALA A 24 -6.90 -2.17 -2.84
C ALA A 24 -7.98 -2.09 -3.92
N LEU A 25 -9.00 -2.94 -3.81
CA LEU A 25 -10.17 -2.98 -4.67
C LEU A 25 -11.43 -3.12 -3.82
N ASN A 26 -12.57 -2.64 -4.31
CA ASN A 26 -13.85 -2.96 -3.68
C ASN A 26 -14.12 -4.47 -3.83
N ALA A 27 -14.30 -5.19 -2.71
CA ALA A 27 -14.45 -6.65 -2.74
C ALA A 27 -15.76 -7.11 -3.40
N GLY A 28 -16.79 -6.27 -3.43
CA GLY A 28 -18.06 -6.54 -4.11
C GLY A 28 -18.08 -6.12 -5.59
N GLN A 29 -17.12 -5.31 -6.03
CA GLN A 29 -17.02 -4.81 -7.39
C GLN A 29 -15.56 -4.54 -7.77
N MET A 30 -14.87 -5.56 -8.29
CA MET A 30 -13.42 -5.47 -8.61
C MET A 30 -13.10 -4.50 -9.77
N SER A 31 -14.11 -3.94 -10.44
CA SER A 31 -13.88 -2.82 -11.36
C SER A 31 -13.60 -1.50 -10.63
N GLU A 32 -14.03 -1.34 -9.38
CA GLU A 32 -13.75 -0.18 -8.53
C GLU A 32 -12.46 -0.41 -7.75
N ARG A 33 -11.48 0.47 -7.94
CA ARG A 33 -10.07 0.23 -7.57
C ARG A 33 -9.46 1.45 -6.94
N LEU A 34 -8.44 1.22 -6.11
CA LEU A 34 -7.60 2.27 -5.56
C LEU A 34 -7.12 3.22 -6.66
N ASN A 35 -7.36 4.50 -6.45
CA ASN A 35 -6.92 5.59 -7.30
C ASN A 35 -6.05 6.53 -6.46
N LEU A 36 -4.73 6.33 -6.52
CA LEU A 36 -3.78 7.19 -5.82
C LEU A 36 -3.81 8.65 -6.26
N PRO A 37 -3.97 9.00 -7.55
CA PRO A 37 -4.07 10.38 -7.98
C PRO A 37 -5.22 11.11 -7.29
N ASP A 38 -6.38 10.47 -7.20
CA ASP A 38 -7.53 11.04 -6.49
C ASP A 38 -7.29 11.10 -4.99
N SER A 39 -6.69 10.06 -4.40
CA SER A 39 -6.29 10.04 -2.99
C SER A 39 -5.37 11.22 -2.65
N LEU A 40 -4.33 11.46 -3.45
CA LEU A 40 -3.34 12.50 -3.24
C LEU A 40 -3.90 13.89 -3.52
N LYS A 41 -4.55 14.07 -4.67
CA LYS A 41 -5.07 15.37 -5.13
C LYS A 41 -6.12 15.93 -4.18
N ALA A 42 -7.08 15.11 -3.77
CA ALA A 42 -8.17 15.54 -2.90
C ALA A 42 -7.71 15.86 -1.47
N GLN A 43 -6.57 15.30 -1.05
CA GLN A 43 -5.98 15.55 0.27
C GLN A 43 -4.81 16.55 0.21
N HIS A 44 -4.56 17.14 -0.97
CA HIS A 44 -3.50 18.12 -1.22
C HIS A 44 -2.12 17.65 -0.71
N THR A 45 -1.81 16.37 -0.91
CA THR A 45 -0.59 15.72 -0.42
C THR A 45 0.13 14.97 -1.53
N ALA A 46 1.42 14.69 -1.33
CA ALA A 46 2.26 13.85 -2.20
C ALA A 46 2.61 12.49 -1.55
N TYR A 47 2.10 12.23 -0.34
CA TYR A 47 2.35 11.02 0.43
C TYR A 47 1.16 10.69 1.32
N VAL A 48 1.12 9.47 1.85
CA VAL A 48 0.06 9.05 2.77
C VAL A 48 0.62 8.78 4.17
N THR A 49 -0.17 9.12 5.19
CA THR A 49 0.12 8.96 6.63
C THR A 49 -1.19 8.99 7.42
N SER A 50 -1.13 8.93 8.75
CA SER A 50 -2.30 9.03 9.64
C SER A 50 -3.20 10.23 9.30
N GLY A 51 -4.51 9.98 9.27
CA GLY A 51 -5.51 10.96 8.88
C GLY A 51 -5.80 11.01 7.37
N HIS A 52 -5.00 10.32 6.54
CA HIS A 52 -5.29 10.19 5.12
C HIS A 52 -6.20 8.99 4.79
N CYS A 53 -6.93 9.11 3.69
CA CYS A 53 -7.77 8.07 3.12
C CYS A 53 -7.21 7.61 1.76
N LEU A 54 -7.40 6.34 1.45
CA LEU A 54 -7.12 5.72 0.16
C LEU A 54 -8.44 5.56 -0.58
N TYR A 55 -8.60 6.33 -1.65
CA TYR A 55 -9.84 6.41 -2.42
C TYR A 55 -9.90 5.41 -3.55
N SER A 56 -11.11 4.97 -3.87
CA SER A 56 -11.39 4.38 -5.17
C SER A 56 -11.52 5.44 -6.26
N ASP A 57 -11.45 5.00 -7.51
CA ASP A 57 -11.82 5.76 -8.71
C ASP A 57 -13.29 6.22 -8.75
N MET A 58 -14.13 5.69 -7.86
CA MET A 58 -15.53 6.10 -7.68
C MET A 58 -15.72 7.09 -6.53
N GLY A 59 -14.63 7.63 -5.96
CA GLY A 59 -14.67 8.64 -4.90
C GLY A 59 -15.21 8.11 -3.56
N ARG A 60 -14.97 6.83 -3.26
CA ARG A 60 -15.27 6.16 -1.98
C ARG A 60 -13.98 5.83 -1.24
N VAL A 61 -14.06 5.62 0.06
CA VAL A 61 -12.90 5.24 0.89
C VAL A 61 -12.78 3.73 0.88
N LEU A 62 -11.69 3.19 0.33
CA LEU A 62 -11.37 1.76 0.45
C LEU A 62 -10.68 1.48 1.78
N LEU A 63 -9.71 2.33 2.16
CA LEU A 63 -8.96 2.22 3.40
C LEU A 63 -8.73 3.61 4.00
N ALA A 64 -8.73 3.71 5.32
CA ALA A 64 -8.37 4.91 6.06
C ALA A 64 -7.16 4.64 6.95
N ILE A 65 -6.14 5.50 6.91
CA ILE A 65 -4.94 5.35 7.73
C ILE A 65 -5.23 6.01 9.08
N THR A 66 -5.53 5.20 10.09
CA THR A 66 -5.99 5.69 11.40
C THR A 66 -4.85 5.88 12.40
N GLU A 67 -3.72 5.22 12.16
CA GLU A 67 -2.49 5.36 12.93
C GLU A 67 -1.29 5.15 12.02
N ASP A 68 -0.22 5.90 12.22
CA ASP A 68 1.05 5.76 11.51
C ASP A 68 2.18 6.27 12.40
N THR A 69 3.22 5.44 12.56
CA THR A 69 4.44 5.78 13.33
C THR A 69 5.64 6.14 12.45
N CYS A 70 5.56 5.93 11.13
CA CYS A 70 6.58 6.33 10.15
C CYS A 70 6.41 7.78 9.70
N GLY A 71 5.16 8.25 9.62
CA GLY A 71 4.80 9.60 9.19
C GLY A 71 4.83 9.84 7.68
N TRP A 72 5.20 8.84 6.87
CA TRP A 72 5.29 8.94 5.41
C TRP A 72 5.30 7.57 4.75
N HIS A 73 4.51 7.42 3.68
CA HIS A 73 4.52 6.27 2.79
C HIS A 73 4.49 6.71 1.32
N ASP A 74 5.27 6.03 0.50
CA ASP A 74 5.44 6.34 -0.92
C ASP A 74 4.22 5.94 -1.76
N CYS A 75 3.89 6.78 -2.73
CA CYS A 75 2.80 6.58 -3.69
C CYS A 75 3.28 6.66 -5.15
N PHE A 76 4.60 6.70 -5.40
CA PHE A 76 5.18 6.91 -6.73
C PHE A 76 5.92 5.68 -7.26
N GLY A 77 6.59 4.93 -6.39
CA GLY A 77 7.65 4.00 -6.77
C GLY A 77 7.20 2.74 -7.48
N GLY A 78 5.92 2.34 -7.39
CA GLY A 78 5.44 1.12 -8.03
C GLY A 78 6.11 -0.14 -7.46
N VAL A 79 6.29 -1.16 -8.32
CA VAL A 79 7.02 -2.39 -8.02
C VAL A 79 7.96 -2.75 -9.17
N LEU A 80 9.05 -3.48 -8.88
CA LEU A 80 9.92 -4.01 -9.92
C LEU A 80 9.26 -5.18 -10.66
N ASN A 81 9.56 -5.32 -11.95
CA ASN A 81 9.33 -6.51 -12.76
C ASN A 81 10.59 -7.40 -12.84
N ALA A 82 10.49 -8.56 -13.52
CA ALA A 82 11.59 -9.53 -13.60
C ALA A 82 12.86 -8.98 -14.28
N VAL A 83 12.71 -8.18 -15.34
CA VAL A 83 13.83 -7.56 -16.06
C VAL A 83 14.55 -6.56 -15.15
N GLU A 84 13.80 -5.70 -14.47
CA GLU A 84 14.38 -4.69 -13.58
C GLU A 84 15.05 -5.33 -12.34
N VAL A 85 14.51 -6.44 -11.84
CA VAL A 85 15.16 -7.23 -10.78
C VAL A 85 16.48 -7.84 -11.26
N GLU A 86 16.52 -8.40 -12.47
CA GLU A 86 17.75 -8.95 -13.05
C GLU A 86 18.79 -7.85 -13.32
N ASP A 87 18.37 -6.69 -13.85
CA ASP A 87 19.26 -5.54 -14.04
C ASP A 87 19.86 -5.04 -12.73
N LYS A 88 19.05 -5.01 -11.65
CA LYS A 88 19.45 -4.45 -10.36
C LYS A 88 20.27 -5.42 -9.51
N TYR A 89 19.88 -6.69 -9.45
CA TYR A 89 20.45 -7.67 -8.52
C TYR A 89 21.19 -8.83 -9.22
N GLY A 90 21.07 -8.94 -10.55
CA GLY A 90 21.58 -10.05 -11.34
C GLY A 90 20.66 -11.28 -11.34
N SER A 91 21.16 -12.38 -11.92
CA SER A 91 20.41 -13.63 -12.00
C SER A 91 20.27 -14.31 -10.63
N GLY A 92 19.03 -14.44 -10.15
CA GLY A 92 18.70 -15.11 -8.90
C GLY A 92 17.57 -16.11 -9.04
N THR A 93 17.80 -17.24 -9.73
CA THR A 93 16.75 -18.23 -10.04
C THR A 93 16.48 -19.21 -8.89
N PHE A 94 15.24 -19.69 -8.81
CA PHE A 94 14.81 -20.70 -7.81
C PHE A 94 15.64 -21.98 -7.87
N GLY A 95 16.01 -22.45 -9.07
CA GLY A 95 16.80 -23.68 -9.23
C GLY A 95 18.15 -23.64 -8.51
N ARG A 96 18.77 -22.44 -8.42
CA ARG A 96 20.05 -22.23 -7.77
C ARG A 96 19.92 -21.80 -6.31
N MET A 97 19.01 -20.88 -6.01
CA MET A 97 18.93 -20.20 -4.71
C MET A 97 17.82 -20.71 -3.79
N ARG A 98 16.94 -21.60 -4.29
CA ARG A 98 15.75 -22.09 -3.57
C ARG A 98 14.95 -20.91 -3.02
N ASN A 99 14.69 -20.85 -1.72
CA ASN A 99 13.90 -19.79 -1.09
C ASN A 99 14.59 -18.41 -1.10
N GLY A 100 15.90 -18.35 -1.37
CA GLY A 100 16.65 -17.10 -1.51
C GLY A 100 16.63 -16.50 -2.92
N PHE A 101 15.84 -17.06 -3.84
CA PHE A 101 15.73 -16.53 -5.20
C PHE A 101 15.11 -15.14 -5.23
N TYR A 102 15.43 -14.39 -6.29
CA TYR A 102 14.96 -13.03 -6.43
C TYR A 102 13.53 -13.02 -6.97
N ARG A 103 12.63 -12.45 -6.17
CA ARG A 103 11.23 -12.22 -6.54
C ARG A 103 11.05 -10.77 -6.96
N ASN A 104 10.17 -10.54 -7.92
CA ASN A 104 9.73 -9.22 -8.34
C ASN A 104 8.29 -8.98 -7.90
N GLY A 105 7.95 -7.71 -7.67
CA GLY A 105 6.63 -7.36 -7.13
C GLY A 105 5.52 -7.52 -8.16
N PHE A 106 5.80 -7.29 -9.45
CA PHE A 106 4.81 -7.44 -10.52
C PHE A 106 4.25 -8.87 -10.59
N GLU A 107 5.12 -9.88 -10.66
CA GLU A 107 4.70 -11.29 -10.70
C GLU A 107 4.04 -11.75 -9.40
N ASN A 108 4.55 -11.30 -8.23
CA ASN A 108 3.92 -11.59 -6.95
C ASN A 108 2.47 -11.08 -6.92
N LEU A 109 2.24 -9.83 -7.35
CA LEU A 109 0.90 -9.25 -7.42
C LEU A 109 0.04 -9.99 -8.44
N LEU A 110 0.57 -10.35 -9.60
CA LEU A 110 -0.17 -11.11 -10.63
C LEU A 110 -0.64 -12.47 -10.11
N VAL A 111 0.21 -13.20 -9.37
CA VAL A 111 -0.17 -14.47 -8.73
C VAL A 111 -1.31 -14.28 -7.72
N GLU A 112 -1.25 -13.22 -6.91
CA GLU A 112 -2.29 -12.92 -5.93
C GLU A 112 -3.60 -12.46 -6.59
N LEU A 113 -3.53 -11.66 -7.65
CA LEU A 113 -4.67 -11.22 -8.46
C LEU A 113 -5.36 -12.39 -9.18
N GLY A 114 -4.59 -13.35 -9.68
CA GLY A 114 -5.12 -14.53 -10.36
C GLY A 114 -6.08 -15.36 -9.50
N LYS A 115 -5.95 -15.31 -8.16
CA LYS A 115 -6.88 -15.94 -7.21
C LYS A 115 -8.30 -15.33 -7.27
N TRP A 116 -8.44 -14.18 -7.90
CA TRP A 116 -9.67 -13.40 -8.03
C TRP A 116 -10.12 -13.25 -9.49
N ASN A 117 -9.62 -14.08 -10.42
CA ASN A 117 -9.85 -13.94 -11.86
C ASN A 117 -9.44 -12.56 -12.42
N LEU A 118 -8.45 -11.92 -11.82
CA LEU A 118 -7.84 -10.69 -12.29
C LEU A 118 -6.51 -11.01 -12.98
N ASP A 119 -6.09 -10.16 -13.91
CA ASP A 119 -4.90 -10.34 -14.72
C ASP A 119 -3.97 -9.11 -14.72
N ALA A 120 -2.94 -9.12 -15.57
CA ALA A 120 -1.95 -8.06 -15.64
C ALA A 120 -2.54 -6.67 -15.96
N ARG A 121 -3.70 -6.59 -16.63
CA ARG A 121 -4.42 -5.33 -16.90
C ARG A 121 -5.02 -4.73 -15.63
N ASP A 122 -5.14 -5.53 -14.58
CA ASP A 122 -5.70 -5.12 -13.30
C ASP A 122 -4.65 -4.63 -12.32
N ILE A 123 -3.36 -4.78 -12.65
CA ILE A 123 -2.27 -4.16 -11.89
C ILE A 123 -2.36 -2.64 -12.06
N GLN A 124 -2.47 -1.94 -10.94
CA GLN A 124 -2.56 -0.49 -10.83
C GLN A 124 -1.43 0.01 -9.94
N MET A 125 -1.42 1.32 -9.67
CA MET A 125 -0.46 1.89 -8.73
C MET A 125 -0.65 1.35 -7.31
N VAL A 126 0.47 1.28 -6.59
CA VAL A 126 0.54 0.73 -5.23
C VAL A 126 0.91 1.83 -4.25
N VAL A 127 0.41 1.73 -3.01
CA VAL A 127 1.06 2.40 -1.88
C VAL A 127 2.22 1.53 -1.43
N ASN A 128 3.42 2.10 -1.38
CA ASN A 128 4.60 1.49 -0.80
C ASN A 128 4.72 1.91 0.68
N PHE A 129 4.07 1.14 1.55
CA PHE A 129 4.17 1.35 3.00
C PHE A 129 5.60 1.14 3.49
N PHE A 130 5.98 1.88 4.54
CA PHE A 130 7.33 1.95 5.14
C PHE A 130 8.43 2.59 4.26
N SER A 131 8.17 2.85 2.99
CA SER A 131 9.10 3.55 2.10
C SER A 131 8.82 5.05 2.01
N LYS A 132 9.88 5.85 1.83
CA LYS A 132 9.77 7.28 1.57
C LYS A 132 10.56 7.67 0.32
N VAL A 133 9.85 8.31 -0.60
CA VAL A 133 10.45 9.01 -1.74
C VAL A 133 10.16 10.51 -1.56
N ALA A 134 11.21 11.31 -1.60
CA ALA A 134 11.13 12.77 -1.52
C ALA A 134 11.48 13.39 -2.88
N VAL A 135 10.97 14.60 -3.13
CA VAL A 135 11.31 15.39 -4.31
C VAL A 135 12.42 16.36 -3.93
N ALA A 136 13.55 16.30 -4.62
CA ALA A 136 14.64 17.27 -4.46
C ALA A 136 14.31 18.59 -5.19
N ASP A 137 15.07 19.66 -4.92
CA ASP A 137 14.84 20.99 -5.50
C ASP A 137 14.83 21.01 -7.05
N GLY A 138 15.49 20.04 -7.69
CA GLY A 138 15.48 19.85 -9.15
C GLY A 138 14.31 19.02 -9.71
N GLY A 139 13.34 18.63 -8.88
CA GLY A 139 12.21 17.78 -9.27
C GLY A 139 12.54 16.29 -9.36
N HIS A 140 13.77 15.89 -9.06
CA HIS A 140 14.18 14.49 -9.04
C HIS A 140 13.64 13.78 -7.80
N LEU A 141 13.15 12.56 -7.99
CA LEU A 141 12.76 11.67 -6.91
C LEU A 141 13.99 11.04 -6.27
N HIS A 142 14.02 11.01 -4.93
CA HIS A 142 15.10 10.42 -4.15
C HIS A 142 14.54 9.55 -3.03
N TYR A 143 14.99 8.30 -2.96
CA TYR A 143 14.63 7.36 -1.89
C TYR A 143 15.35 7.71 -0.59
N ILE A 144 14.60 7.82 0.51
CA ILE A 144 15.15 8.11 1.83
C ILE A 144 15.42 6.80 2.56
N SER A 145 16.71 6.43 2.63
CA SER A 145 17.17 5.28 3.40
C SER A 145 16.92 5.47 4.89
N ASP A 146 16.82 4.36 5.63
CA ASP A 146 16.59 4.34 7.08
C ASP A 146 15.34 5.09 7.56
N HIS A 147 14.33 5.27 6.69
CA HIS A 147 13.07 5.96 7.02
C HIS A 147 12.24 5.17 8.03
N SER A 148 11.89 3.91 7.72
CA SER A 148 11.17 3.03 8.65
C SER A 148 12.12 2.38 9.64
N LYS A 149 11.75 2.40 10.92
CA LYS A 149 12.50 1.77 12.01
C LYS A 149 11.84 0.46 12.42
N ARG A 150 12.63 -0.41 13.04
CA ARG A 150 12.13 -1.66 13.63
C ARG A 150 10.95 -1.39 14.55
N GLY A 151 9.85 -2.11 14.33
CA GLY A 151 8.61 -2.00 15.10
C GLY A 151 7.71 -0.84 14.67
N CYS A 152 8.08 -0.04 13.67
CA CYS A 152 7.16 0.92 13.08
C CYS A 152 5.92 0.19 12.52
N HIS A 153 4.76 0.75 12.77
CA HIS A 153 3.48 0.23 12.29
C HIS A 153 2.58 1.31 11.68
N VAL A 154 1.64 0.83 10.88
CA VAL A 154 0.55 1.60 10.27
C VAL A 154 -0.76 0.82 10.37
N ASP A 155 -1.85 1.51 10.72
CA ASP A 155 -3.19 0.93 10.86
C ASP A 155 -4.11 1.39 9.73
N LEU A 156 -4.64 0.43 8.99
CA LEU A 156 -5.54 0.62 7.86
C LEU A 156 -6.95 0.13 8.24
N TYR A 157 -7.89 1.03 8.44
CA TYR A 157 -9.29 0.70 8.68
C TYR A 157 -10.08 0.61 7.37
N ALA A 158 -10.88 -0.46 7.22
CA ALA A 158 -11.77 -0.65 6.08
C ALA A 158 -13.20 -0.18 6.42
N PRO A 159 -13.69 0.93 5.85
CA PRO A 159 -15.10 1.33 5.99
C PRO A 159 -16.05 0.49 5.12
N MET A 160 -15.53 -0.26 4.15
CA MET A 160 -16.26 -1.18 3.30
C MET A 160 -15.45 -2.46 3.07
N ASP A 161 -16.10 -3.54 2.63
CA ASP A 161 -15.41 -4.78 2.26
C ASP A 161 -14.41 -4.52 1.12
N THR A 162 -13.13 -4.69 1.42
CA THR A 162 -12.02 -4.29 0.55
C THR A 162 -11.10 -5.48 0.30
N LEU A 163 -10.89 -5.81 -0.97
CA LEU A 163 -9.84 -6.74 -1.37
C LEU A 163 -8.50 -6.00 -1.32
N VAL A 164 -7.64 -6.41 -0.39
CA VAL A 164 -6.24 -5.95 -0.34
C VAL A 164 -5.32 -6.99 -0.94
N VAL A 165 -4.43 -6.56 -1.83
CA VAL A 165 -3.41 -7.39 -2.49
C VAL A 165 -2.07 -6.76 -2.18
N MET A 166 -1.12 -7.54 -1.64
CA MET A 166 0.12 -7.00 -1.11
C MET A 166 1.32 -7.90 -1.42
N THR A 167 2.49 -7.27 -1.56
CA THR A 167 3.78 -7.96 -1.69
C THR A 167 4.85 -7.21 -0.89
N ALA A 168 5.62 -7.95 -0.09
CA ALA A 168 6.76 -7.42 0.65
C ALA A 168 8.05 -7.73 -0.15
N VAL A 169 8.45 -6.77 -0.98
CA VAL A 169 9.70 -6.79 -1.77
C VAL A 169 10.34 -5.41 -1.72
N GLN A 170 11.64 -5.32 -1.97
CA GLN A 170 12.38 -4.06 -1.90
C GLN A 170 11.80 -3.02 -2.86
N HIS A 171 11.82 -1.77 -2.40
CA HIS A 171 11.34 -0.64 -3.17
C HIS A 171 12.17 -0.47 -4.45
N PRO A 172 11.56 -0.12 -5.60
CA PRO A 172 12.29 0.06 -6.85
C PRO A 172 13.47 1.03 -6.76
N MET A 173 13.27 2.15 -6.06
CA MET A 173 14.28 3.19 -5.85
C MET A 173 15.23 2.96 -4.66
N ASP A 174 15.12 1.84 -3.93
CA ASP A 174 16.10 1.50 -2.89
C ASP A 174 17.51 1.42 -3.52
N PRO A 175 18.52 2.16 -3.03
CA PRO A 175 19.85 2.16 -3.64
C PRO A 175 20.66 0.88 -3.39
N SER A 176 20.20 -0.02 -2.51
CA SER A 176 20.93 -1.26 -2.19
C SER A 176 21.09 -2.14 -3.44
N PRO A 177 22.32 -2.60 -3.75
CA PRO A 177 22.56 -3.56 -4.82
C PRO A 177 22.31 -5.01 -4.36
N HIS A 178 21.95 -5.23 -3.09
CA HIS A 178 21.72 -6.56 -2.52
C HIS A 178 20.22 -6.84 -2.43
N TYR A 179 19.80 -8.01 -2.90
CA TYR A 179 18.44 -8.49 -2.71
C TYR A 179 18.24 -8.94 -1.27
N ASP A 180 17.43 -8.18 -0.53
CA ASP A 180 17.24 -8.26 0.92
C ASP A 180 15.84 -7.71 1.32
N PRO A 181 14.75 -8.30 0.81
CA PRO A 181 13.40 -7.91 1.22
C PRO A 181 13.16 -8.22 2.69
N LYS A 182 12.70 -7.21 3.44
CA LYS A 182 12.43 -7.33 4.87
C LYS A 182 11.03 -7.87 5.16
N PRO A 183 10.87 -8.68 6.23
CA PRO A 183 9.56 -9.21 6.61
C PRO A 183 8.66 -8.10 7.13
N VAL A 184 7.39 -8.17 6.74
CA VAL A 184 6.31 -7.33 7.29
C VAL A 184 5.29 -8.24 7.95
N GLU A 185 5.04 -8.00 9.22
CA GLU A 185 3.99 -8.67 9.99
C GLU A 185 2.66 -7.96 9.78
N PHE A 186 1.56 -8.72 9.81
CA PHE A 186 0.24 -8.13 9.79
C PHE A 186 -0.71 -8.77 10.79
N ALA A 187 -1.62 -7.97 11.32
CA ALA A 187 -2.71 -8.40 12.21
C ALA A 187 -4.03 -7.78 11.77
N ILE A 188 -5.13 -8.51 11.94
CA ILE A 188 -6.48 -8.05 11.60
C ILE A 188 -7.37 -8.14 12.82
N ASP A 189 -7.99 -7.01 13.17
CA ASP A 189 -8.91 -6.91 14.30
C ASP A 189 -10.25 -6.32 13.87
N ALA A 190 -11.34 -6.77 14.47
CA ALA A 190 -12.63 -6.10 14.35
C ALA A 190 -12.64 -4.86 15.27
N VAL A 191 -13.02 -3.72 14.72
CA VAL A 191 -13.12 -2.47 15.46
C VAL A 191 -14.59 -2.19 15.78
N ARG A 192 -14.88 -2.02 17.07
CA ARG A 192 -16.23 -1.67 17.54
C ARG A 192 -16.44 -0.17 17.70
N ASP A 193 -15.36 0.59 17.84
CA ASP A 193 -15.40 2.03 18.02
C ASP A 193 -15.51 2.75 16.67
N THR A 194 -16.67 3.36 16.43
CA THR A 194 -16.95 4.13 15.22
C THR A 194 -16.11 5.40 15.12
N SER A 195 -15.52 5.86 16.23
CA SER A 195 -14.66 7.04 16.28
C SER A 195 -13.25 6.81 15.71
N ILE A 196 -12.88 5.56 15.37
CA ILE A 196 -11.54 5.25 14.83
C ILE A 196 -11.20 6.07 13.57
N THR A 197 -12.21 6.40 12.76
CA THR A 197 -12.05 7.19 11.52
C THR A 197 -12.24 8.70 11.72
N ALA A 198 -12.45 9.16 12.95
CA ALA A 198 -12.81 10.55 13.25
C ALA A 198 -11.73 11.56 12.79
N ALA A 199 -10.45 11.22 12.94
CA ALA A 199 -9.35 12.03 12.42
C ALA A 199 -9.35 12.05 10.89
N CYS A 200 -9.48 10.88 10.26
CA CYS A 200 -9.52 10.75 8.80
C CYS A 200 -10.68 11.54 8.18
N ARG A 201 -11.87 11.50 8.78
CA ARG A 201 -13.06 12.23 8.31
C ARG A 201 -12.91 13.75 8.37
N ARG A 202 -12.10 14.25 9.29
CA ARG A 202 -11.94 15.69 9.57
C ARG A 202 -10.66 16.30 9.03
N SER A 203 -9.75 15.50 8.46
CA SER A 203 -8.48 16.02 7.93
C SER A 203 -8.70 16.94 6.73
N CYS A 204 -9.68 16.65 5.87
CA CYS A 204 -10.20 17.59 4.87
C CYS A 204 -11.67 17.31 4.54
N SER A 205 -12.29 18.25 3.80
CA SER A 205 -13.72 18.17 3.46
C SER A 205 -14.03 17.03 2.47
N GLU A 206 -13.05 16.69 1.65
CA GLU A 206 -13.06 15.65 0.64
C GLU A 206 -13.19 14.28 1.30
N ASN A 207 -12.43 14.04 2.39
CA ASN A 207 -12.53 12.81 3.18
C ASN A 207 -13.94 12.62 3.72
N GLY A 208 -14.54 13.67 4.30
CA GLY A 208 -15.92 13.63 4.77
C GLY A 208 -16.92 13.23 3.68
N ARG A 209 -16.80 13.79 2.47
CA ARG A 209 -17.65 13.43 1.32
C ARG A 209 -17.40 12.00 0.83
N ALA A 210 -16.15 11.56 0.77
CA ALA A 210 -15.80 10.21 0.35
C ALA A 210 -16.36 9.15 1.33
N PHE A 211 -16.27 9.40 2.64
CA PHE A 211 -16.90 8.54 3.64
C PHE A 211 -18.43 8.51 3.49
N TYR A 212 -19.06 9.66 3.27
CA TYR A 212 -20.51 9.71 3.01
C TYR A 212 -20.91 8.88 1.77
N ASN A 213 -20.15 8.98 0.67
CA ASN A 213 -20.37 8.16 -0.53
C ASN A 213 -20.17 6.66 -0.26
N THR A 214 -19.25 6.31 0.65
CA THR A 214 -18.98 4.93 1.05
C THR A 214 -20.15 4.38 1.86
N GLU A 215 -20.63 5.13 2.84
CA GLU A 215 -21.78 4.77 3.66
C GLU A 215 -23.03 4.56 2.81
N LEU A 216 -23.31 5.48 1.88
CA LEU A 216 -24.44 5.33 0.95
C LEU A 216 -24.36 4.08 0.08
N PHE A 217 -23.16 3.65 -0.30
CA PHE A 217 -22.98 2.43 -1.09
C PHE A 217 -23.17 1.16 -0.26
N CYS A 218 -22.87 1.21 1.04
CA CYS A 218 -22.95 0.07 1.94
C CYS A 218 -24.32 -0.11 2.62
N LEU A 219 -25.26 0.83 2.44
CA LEU A 219 -26.67 0.71 2.83
C LEU A 219 -27.42 -0.29 1.94
#